data_AF-A0A5N5Z897-F1
#
_entry.id   AF-A0A5N5Z897-F1
#
_cell.length_a   1.000
_cell.length_b   1.000
_cell.length_c   1.000
_cell.angle_alpha   90.00
_cell.angle_beta   90.00
_cell.angle_gamma   90.00
#
_symmetry.space_group_name_H-M   'P 1'
#
loop_
_entity.id
_entity.type
_entity.pdbx_description
1 polymer ?
#
loop_
_entity_poly.entity_id
_entity_poly.type
_entity_poly.pdbx_seq_one_letter_code
_entity_poly.pdbx_strand_id
1 'polypeptide(L)'
;MKKIVFIVCLLFSFKGKAVDAGYAYRFYVNIALKNGETHHGYVYKYSYDEFKIHQTNIIDFLSKLSNGKIKIYPHILEVNAGRHVIDFIPKGINTQVSLNEIEKLDIIEYVYFTPDERLKELTKEQFQLIKTTKARFEVIEDVHLYENIKFILFTWDENKELSRLKNKTANAIKEQRKRYIETEIIKSEKFTTFMKILKEDLLKENILLIEFAEAL
;
A
#
# COMPACT_ATOMS: atom_id res chain seq x y z
N MET A 1 -14.99 -32.65 22.33
CA MET A 1 -13.89 -32.09 21.50
C MET A 1 -14.39 -31.02 20.52
N LYS A 2 -14.92 -29.89 21.03
CA LYS A 2 -15.47 -28.79 20.20
C LYS A 2 -14.82 -27.41 20.45
N LYS A 3 -13.71 -27.37 21.20
CA LYS A 3 -13.04 -26.11 21.60
C LYS A 3 -11.72 -25.82 20.86
N ILE A 4 -11.25 -26.72 19.99
CA ILE A 4 -9.96 -26.58 19.29
C ILE A 4 -10.10 -25.89 17.91
N VAL A 5 -11.32 -25.81 17.36
CA VAL A 5 -11.53 -25.23 16.02
C VAL A 5 -11.41 -23.69 16.01
N PHE A 6 -11.59 -23.01 17.15
CA PHE A 6 -11.58 -21.54 17.20
C PHE A 6 -10.18 -20.92 17.10
N ILE A 7 -9.13 -21.64 17.53
CA ILE A 7 -7.73 -21.15 17.50
C ILE A 7 -7.15 -21.21 16.08
N VAL A 8 -7.59 -22.17 15.26
CA VAL A 8 -7.12 -22.28 13.86
C VAL A 8 -7.75 -21.18 12.98
N CYS A 9 -8.99 -20.75 13.23
CA CYS A 9 -9.61 -19.66 12.46
C CYS A 9 -8.98 -18.26 12.73
N LEU A 10 -8.46 -18.04 13.95
CA LEU A 10 -7.76 -16.80 14.30
C LEU A 10 -6.41 -16.64 13.59
N LEU A 11 -5.74 -17.74 13.23
CA LEU A 11 -4.48 -17.71 12.49
C LEU A 11 -4.65 -17.39 11.00
N PHE A 12 -5.86 -17.54 10.42
CA PHE A 12 -6.11 -17.27 8.99
C PHE A 12 -6.65 -15.87 8.68
N SER A 13 -6.88 -15.02 9.69
CA SER A 13 -7.49 -13.70 9.50
C SER A 13 -6.50 -12.53 9.55
N PHE A 14 -5.26 -12.75 9.96
CA PHE A 14 -4.21 -11.76 9.80
C PHE A 14 -3.64 -11.83 8.39
N LYS A 15 -4.36 -11.23 7.43
CA LYS A 15 -3.68 -10.49 6.35
C LYS A 15 -3.01 -9.28 7.00
N GLY A 16 -2.03 -9.53 7.88
CA GLY A 16 -1.20 -8.51 8.47
C GLY A 16 -0.58 -7.75 7.32
N LYS A 17 -0.93 -6.47 7.20
CA LYS A 17 -0.20 -5.55 6.34
C LYS A 17 1.27 -5.70 6.75
N ALA A 18 2.17 -5.85 5.78
CA ALA A 18 3.60 -6.19 5.95
C ALA A 18 4.42 -5.07 6.61
N VAL A 19 3.76 -4.35 7.51
CA VAL A 19 4.12 -3.10 8.14
C VAL A 19 4.90 -3.36 9.43
N ASP A 20 4.90 -4.59 9.96
CA ASP A 20 5.75 -5.01 11.08
C ASP A 20 7.11 -5.59 10.65
N ALA A 21 7.54 -5.33 9.40
CA ALA A 21 8.86 -5.78 8.94
C ALA A 21 9.97 -4.86 9.48
N GLY A 22 11.20 -5.37 9.62
CA GLY A 22 12.36 -4.54 9.95
C GLY A 22 12.89 -3.74 8.74
N TYR A 23 12.64 -4.24 7.52
CA TYR A 23 13.13 -3.65 6.29
C TYR A 23 12.09 -3.69 5.16
N ALA A 24 12.04 -2.63 4.36
CA ALA A 24 11.24 -2.60 3.14
C ALA A 24 12.06 -2.10 1.94
N TYR A 25 11.85 -2.75 0.80
CA TYR A 25 12.64 -2.56 -0.41
C TYR A 25 11.73 -2.41 -1.62
N ARG A 26 12.14 -1.51 -2.52
CA ARG A 26 11.64 -1.42 -3.87
C ARG A 26 12.82 -1.62 -4.82
N PHE A 27 12.80 -2.73 -5.55
CA PHE A 27 13.79 -3.06 -6.56
C PHE A 27 13.25 -2.69 -7.94
N TYR A 28 14.04 -2.00 -8.76
CA TYR A 28 13.82 -1.93 -10.19
C TYR A 28 14.65 -3.01 -10.87
N VAL A 29 13.99 -3.95 -11.54
CA VAL A 29 14.60 -5.21 -12.00
C VAL A 29 14.38 -5.43 -13.48
N ASN A 30 15.33 -6.14 -14.10
CA ASN A 30 15.16 -6.83 -15.38
C ASN A 30 15.13 -8.33 -15.11
N ILE A 31 14.09 -9.00 -15.59
CA ILE A 31 13.87 -10.44 -15.43
C ILE A 31 13.81 -11.08 -16.81
N ALA A 32 14.63 -12.10 -17.03
CA ALA A 32 14.53 -13.01 -18.17
C ALA A 32 13.99 -14.36 -17.69
N LEU A 33 12.94 -14.82 -18.34
CA LEU A 33 12.32 -16.11 -18.07
C LEU A 33 12.91 -17.20 -18.97
N LYS A 34 12.84 -18.44 -18.52
CA LYS A 34 13.31 -19.63 -19.24
C LYS A 34 12.62 -19.85 -20.60
N ASN A 35 11.44 -19.27 -20.80
CA ASN A 35 10.71 -19.31 -22.08
C ASN A 35 11.16 -18.20 -23.06
N GLY A 36 12.14 -17.37 -22.69
CA GLY A 36 12.64 -16.24 -23.47
C GLY A 36 11.90 -14.92 -23.27
N GLU A 37 10.81 -14.90 -22.50
CA GLU A 37 10.11 -13.65 -22.16
C GLU A 37 10.95 -12.78 -21.23
N THR A 38 10.83 -11.46 -21.39
CA THR A 38 11.51 -10.50 -20.52
C THR A 38 10.51 -9.54 -19.90
N HIS A 39 10.73 -9.24 -18.62
CA HIS A 39 9.94 -8.27 -17.86
C HIS A 39 10.87 -7.26 -17.21
N HIS A 40 10.43 -6.01 -17.19
CA HIS A 40 11.09 -4.93 -16.49
C HIS A 40 10.08 -4.23 -15.58
N GLY A 41 10.51 -3.76 -14.42
CA GLY A 41 9.62 -3.05 -13.51
C GLY A 41 10.04 -3.11 -12.05
N TYR A 42 9.13 -2.67 -11.19
CA TYR A 42 9.34 -2.57 -9.76
C TYR A 42 8.83 -3.80 -9.02
N VAL A 43 9.61 -4.28 -8.05
CA VAL A 43 9.24 -5.35 -7.13
C VAL A 43 9.35 -4.82 -5.71
N TYR A 44 8.28 -4.94 -4.93
CA TYR A 44 8.22 -4.51 -3.53
C TYR A 44 8.35 -5.71 -2.60
N LYS A 45 9.21 -5.59 -1.60
CA LYS A 45 9.43 -6.65 -0.59
C LYS A 45 9.63 -6.08 0.80
N TYR A 46 9.08 -6.79 1.76
CA TYR A 46 9.21 -6.54 3.19
C TYR A 46 9.94 -7.75 3.79
N SER A 47 10.88 -7.51 4.68
CA SER A 47 11.75 -8.53 5.24
C SER A 47 12.15 -8.18 6.67
N TYR A 48 12.32 -9.18 7.53
CA TYR A 48 12.97 -9.01 8.83
C TYR A 48 14.50 -9.04 8.70
N ASP A 49 15.01 -9.65 7.63
CA ASP A 49 16.44 -9.71 7.33
C ASP A 49 16.83 -8.61 6.33
N GLU A 50 17.98 -7.98 6.57
CA GLU A 50 18.55 -6.98 5.68
C GLU A 50 18.99 -7.60 4.35
N PHE A 51 18.68 -6.95 3.22
CA PHE A 51 19.19 -7.31 1.90
C PHE A 51 20.55 -6.67 1.66
N LYS A 52 21.57 -7.48 1.37
CA LYS A 52 22.93 -7.01 1.09
C LYS A 52 23.30 -7.28 -0.37
N ILE A 53 23.23 -6.25 -1.21
CA ILE A 53 23.33 -6.34 -2.68
C ILE A 53 24.55 -7.11 -3.22
N HIS A 54 25.67 -7.11 -2.50
CA HIS A 54 26.90 -7.83 -2.93
C HIS A 54 27.14 -9.15 -2.20
N GLN A 55 26.24 -9.56 -1.29
CA GLN A 55 26.39 -10.76 -0.48
C GLN A 55 25.20 -11.72 -0.61
N THR A 56 24.06 -11.22 -1.08
CA THR A 56 22.81 -11.98 -1.14
C THR A 56 22.41 -12.23 -2.58
N ASN A 57 22.22 -13.50 -2.95
CA ASN A 57 21.56 -13.83 -4.20
C ASN A 57 20.10 -13.35 -4.14
N ILE A 58 19.72 -12.49 -5.07
CA ILE A 58 18.39 -11.88 -5.09
C ILE A 58 17.26 -12.90 -5.30
N ILE A 59 17.46 -13.94 -6.12
CA ILE A 59 16.44 -14.99 -6.32
C ILE A 59 16.22 -15.75 -5.01
N ASP A 60 17.29 -16.08 -4.29
CA ASP A 60 17.20 -16.74 -2.98
C ASP A 60 16.51 -15.85 -1.95
N PHE A 61 16.86 -14.56 -1.92
CA PHE A 61 16.23 -13.57 -1.05
C PHE A 61 14.73 -13.47 -1.32
N LEU A 62 14.33 -13.31 -2.59
CA LEU A 62 12.92 -13.23 -2.98
C LEU A 62 12.19 -14.55 -2.68
N SER A 63 12.84 -15.70 -2.86
CA SER A 63 12.25 -17.02 -2.63
C SER A 63 11.83 -17.23 -1.18
N LYS A 64 12.61 -16.73 -0.22
CA LYS A 64 12.27 -16.77 1.21
C LYS A 64 11.02 -15.95 1.57
N LEU A 65 10.69 -14.93 0.78
CA LEU A 65 9.67 -13.94 1.11
C LEU A 65 8.38 -14.06 0.28
N SER A 66 8.40 -14.80 -0.84
CA SER A 66 7.40 -14.59 -1.89
C SER A 66 6.55 -15.81 -2.24
N ASN A 67 6.61 -16.89 -1.44
CA ASN A 67 5.92 -18.17 -1.76
C ASN A 67 6.14 -18.61 -3.22
N GLY A 68 7.35 -18.36 -3.75
CA GLY A 68 7.73 -18.70 -5.12
C GLY A 68 7.19 -17.78 -6.22
N LYS A 69 6.47 -16.69 -5.93
CA LYS A 69 5.96 -15.76 -6.96
C LYS A 69 6.16 -14.29 -6.62
N ILE A 70 6.56 -13.49 -7.59
CA ILE A 70 6.72 -12.04 -7.44
C ILE A 70 5.77 -11.28 -8.35
N LYS A 71 5.31 -10.10 -7.89
CA LYS A 71 4.59 -9.15 -8.72
C LYS A 71 5.56 -8.10 -9.23
N ILE A 72 5.48 -7.83 -10.52
CA ILE A 72 6.27 -6.84 -11.24
C ILE A 72 5.32 -5.72 -11.67
N TYR A 73 5.63 -4.51 -11.23
CA TYR A 73 4.88 -3.30 -11.53
C TYR A 73 5.63 -2.54 -12.62
N PRO A 74 5.17 -2.53 -13.88
CA PRO A 74 5.96 -2.05 -15.02
C PRO A 74 6.27 -0.54 -14.93
N HIS A 75 5.38 0.22 -14.31
CA HIS A 75 5.57 1.64 -14.02
C HIS A 75 4.91 1.98 -12.70
N ILE A 76 5.40 3.04 -12.06
CA ILE A 76 4.82 3.66 -10.88
C ILE A 76 4.90 5.17 -11.04
N LEU A 77 3.99 5.89 -10.39
CA LEU A 77 4.06 7.35 -10.28
C LEU A 77 4.30 7.70 -8.82
N GLU A 78 5.48 8.24 -8.54
CA GLU A 78 5.87 8.64 -7.19
C GLU A 78 5.30 10.01 -6.83
N VAL A 79 4.69 10.11 -5.67
CA VAL A 79 4.18 11.38 -5.13
C VAL A 79 4.75 11.60 -3.74
N ASN A 80 5.41 12.74 -3.55
CA ASN A 80 5.90 13.15 -2.25
C ASN A 80 4.76 13.75 -1.40
N ALA A 81 4.62 13.23 -0.19
CA ALA A 81 3.65 13.65 0.82
C ALA A 81 4.36 14.08 2.12
N GLY A 82 5.35 14.94 1.99
CA GLY A 82 6.16 15.45 3.10
C GLY A 82 7.30 14.49 3.41
N ARG A 83 7.20 13.77 4.53
CA ARG A 83 8.21 12.77 4.91
C ARG A 83 7.99 11.41 4.24
N HIS A 84 6.83 11.22 3.62
CA HIS A 84 6.47 9.97 2.96
C HIS A 84 6.55 10.13 1.45
N VAL A 85 6.93 9.05 0.77
CA VAL A 85 6.81 8.91 -0.68
C VAL A 85 5.80 7.80 -0.92
N ILE A 86 4.78 8.07 -1.73
CA ILE A 86 3.74 7.11 -2.08
C ILE A 86 3.87 6.81 -3.57
N ASP A 87 3.93 5.53 -3.89
CA ASP A 87 4.03 5.05 -5.26
C ASP A 87 2.64 4.62 -5.73
N PHE A 88 2.11 5.26 -6.77
CA PHE A 88 0.79 4.96 -7.32
C PHE A 88 0.87 4.14 -8.59
N ILE A 89 -0.08 3.24 -8.76
CA ILE A 89 -0.27 2.48 -10.01
C ILE A 89 -1.75 2.18 -10.24
N PRO A 90 -2.23 2.10 -11.49
CA PRO A 90 -3.58 1.60 -11.74
C PRO A 90 -3.70 0.14 -11.30
N LYS A 91 -4.81 -0.17 -10.62
CA LYS A 91 -5.12 -1.50 -10.12
C LYS A 91 -5.15 -2.50 -11.27
N GLY A 92 -4.55 -3.67 -11.03
CA GLY A 92 -4.47 -4.75 -12.02
C GLY A 92 -3.36 -4.59 -13.06
N ILE A 93 -2.61 -3.49 -13.06
CA ILE A 93 -1.46 -3.31 -13.94
C ILE A 93 -0.21 -3.89 -13.26
N ASN A 94 -0.10 -5.22 -13.25
CA ASN A 94 1.10 -5.92 -12.81
C ASN A 94 1.18 -7.28 -13.48
N THR A 95 2.40 -7.80 -13.60
CA THR A 95 2.64 -9.17 -14.05
C THR A 95 3.11 -9.99 -12.86
N GLN A 96 2.51 -11.17 -12.67
CA GLN A 96 2.98 -12.11 -11.65
C GLN A 96 3.85 -13.18 -12.32
N VAL A 97 5.07 -13.33 -11.82
CA VAL A 97 6.08 -14.26 -12.34
C VAL A 97 6.43 -15.27 -11.26
N SER A 98 6.57 -16.54 -11.64
CA SER A 98 7.07 -17.58 -10.73
C SER A 98 8.59 -17.53 -10.67
N LEU A 99 9.17 -17.54 -9.47
CA LEU A 99 10.63 -17.45 -9.26
C LEU A 99 11.39 -18.63 -9.86
N ASN A 100 10.75 -19.80 -9.99
CA ASN A 100 11.32 -20.99 -10.64
C ASN A 100 11.39 -20.88 -12.18
N GLU A 101 10.63 -19.96 -12.78
CA GLU A 101 10.63 -19.67 -14.23
C GLU A 101 11.69 -18.63 -14.59
N ILE A 102 12.26 -17.95 -13.60
CA ILE A 102 13.32 -16.96 -13.80
C ILE A 102 14.62 -17.67 -14.15
N GLU A 103 15.17 -17.34 -15.31
CA GLU A 103 16.52 -17.73 -15.71
C GLU A 103 17.54 -16.72 -15.18
N LYS A 104 17.22 -15.41 -15.30
CA LYS A 104 18.08 -14.32 -14.86
C LYS A 104 17.27 -13.20 -14.23
N LEU A 105 17.79 -12.61 -13.15
CA LEU A 105 17.26 -11.41 -12.52
C LEU A 105 18.41 -10.45 -12.21
N ASP A 106 18.38 -9.28 -12.86
CA ASP A 106 19.31 -8.19 -12.60
C ASP A 106 18.58 -7.09 -11.82
N ILE A 107 19.17 -6.63 -10.72
CA ILE A 107 18.73 -5.42 -10.03
C ILE A 107 19.44 -4.24 -10.70
N ILE A 108 18.66 -3.33 -11.26
CA ILE A 108 19.19 -2.10 -11.88
C ILE A 108 19.35 -1.03 -10.80
N GLU A 109 18.32 -0.87 -9.98
CA GLU A 109 18.28 0.10 -8.88
C GLU A 109 17.49 -0.47 -7.72
N TYR A 110 17.77 0.01 -6.49
CA TYR A 110 16.92 -0.30 -5.35
C TYR A 110 16.84 0.86 -4.37
N VAL A 111 15.71 0.94 -3.68
CA VAL A 111 15.47 1.90 -2.60
C VAL A 111 15.07 1.12 -1.36
N TYR A 112 15.78 1.39 -0.26
CA TYR A 112 15.33 1.03 1.09
C TYR A 112 14.42 2.14 1.62
N PHE A 113 13.31 1.76 2.25
CA PHE A 113 12.38 2.69 2.86
C PHE A 113 11.83 2.15 4.18
N THR A 114 11.24 3.05 4.96
CA THR A 114 10.53 2.69 6.20
C THR A 114 9.41 1.70 5.86
N PRO A 115 9.28 0.58 6.58
CA PRO A 115 8.18 -0.36 6.34
C PRO A 115 6.82 0.31 6.53
N ASP A 116 6.16 0.60 5.42
CA ASP A 116 4.89 1.31 5.34
C ASP A 116 4.08 0.82 4.13
N GLU A 117 2.89 1.38 3.90
CA GLU A 117 2.11 1.08 2.70
C GLU A 117 2.46 1.97 1.50
N ARG A 118 3.76 2.08 1.16
CA ARG A 118 4.25 2.90 0.03
C ARG A 118 3.49 2.70 -1.29
N LEU A 119 3.27 1.45 -1.71
CA LEU A 119 2.60 1.16 -2.99
C LEU A 119 1.07 1.17 -2.84
N LYS A 120 0.39 1.97 -3.67
CA LYS A 120 -1.07 2.06 -3.75
C LYS A 120 -1.59 1.74 -5.14
N GLU A 121 -2.34 0.64 -5.23
CA GLU A 121 -3.12 0.27 -6.42
C GLU A 121 -4.45 1.03 -6.43
N LEU A 122 -4.65 1.90 -7.43
CA LEU A 122 -5.81 2.80 -7.53
C LEU A 122 -6.79 2.38 -8.62
N THR A 123 -8.08 2.67 -8.44
CA THR A 123 -9.02 2.54 -9.57
C THR A 123 -8.64 3.50 -10.71
N LYS A 124 -9.19 3.27 -11.90
CA LYS A 124 -8.93 4.13 -13.06
C LYS A 124 -9.29 5.59 -12.76
N GLU A 125 -10.43 5.81 -12.11
CA GLU A 125 -10.95 7.13 -11.75
C GLU A 125 -10.05 7.83 -10.74
N GLN A 126 -9.57 7.09 -9.73
CA GLN A 126 -8.61 7.60 -8.74
C GLN A 126 -7.26 7.97 -9.39
N PHE A 127 -6.75 7.09 -10.26
CA PHE A 127 -5.46 7.28 -10.91
C PHE A 127 -5.47 8.48 -11.89
N GLN A 128 -6.60 8.74 -12.55
CA GLN A 128 -6.76 9.88 -13.46
C GLN A 128 -6.62 11.25 -12.79
N LEU A 129 -6.79 11.36 -11.47
CA LEU A 129 -6.55 12.60 -10.73
C LEU A 129 -5.06 12.93 -10.59
N ILE A 130 -4.18 11.93 -10.68
CA ILE A 130 -2.77 12.08 -10.43
C ILE A 130 -2.12 12.74 -11.64
N LYS A 131 -1.37 13.81 -11.39
CA LYS A 131 -0.58 14.51 -12.42
C LYS A 131 0.90 14.45 -12.08
N THR A 132 1.74 14.71 -13.07
CA THR A 132 3.20 14.82 -12.91
C THR A 132 3.63 16.06 -12.14
N THR A 133 2.75 17.06 -12.00
CA THR A 133 3.00 18.24 -11.18
C THR A 133 2.91 17.91 -9.68
N LYS A 134 3.48 18.79 -8.84
CA LYS A 134 3.48 18.59 -7.39
C LYS A 134 2.05 18.58 -6.83
N ALA A 135 1.71 17.53 -6.11
CA ALA A 135 0.44 17.44 -5.38
C ALA A 135 0.42 18.39 -4.18
N ARG A 136 -0.74 18.94 -3.87
CA ARG A 136 -1.04 19.52 -2.56
C ARG A 136 -1.64 18.42 -1.69
N PHE A 137 -1.24 18.36 -0.42
CA PHE A 137 -1.75 17.33 0.48
C PHE A 137 -1.95 17.85 1.90
N GLU A 138 -2.84 17.18 2.63
CA GLU A 138 -3.07 17.37 4.06
C GLU A 138 -3.18 16.00 4.73
N VAL A 139 -2.54 15.86 5.89
CA VAL A 139 -2.54 14.61 6.66
C VAL A 139 -3.50 14.75 7.84
N ILE A 140 -4.43 13.80 7.96
CA ILE A 140 -5.28 13.62 9.12
C ILE A 140 -4.56 12.63 10.03
N GLU A 141 -3.93 13.16 11.06
CA GLU A 141 -3.32 12.40 12.15
C GLU A 141 -4.30 12.43 13.33
N ASP A 142 -4.92 11.29 13.65
CA ASP A 142 -5.66 11.13 14.90
C ASP A 142 -5.23 9.82 15.54
N VAL A 143 -4.40 9.96 16.57
CA VAL A 143 -3.79 8.89 17.36
C VAL A 143 -4.85 7.96 17.97
N HIS A 144 -6.10 8.41 18.06
CA HIS A 144 -7.19 7.61 18.60
C HIS A 144 -7.94 6.80 17.56
N LEU A 145 -7.79 7.07 16.25
CA LEU A 145 -8.56 6.38 15.20
C LEU A 145 -7.99 5.00 14.86
N TYR A 146 -6.68 4.87 14.70
CA TYR A 146 -6.01 3.61 14.42
C TYR A 146 -4.53 3.78 14.76
N GLU A 147 -3.95 2.86 15.52
CA GLU A 147 -2.50 2.84 15.72
C GLU A 147 -1.83 2.75 14.34
N ASN A 148 -0.99 3.75 14.04
CA ASN A 148 -0.14 3.85 12.84
C ASN A 148 -0.87 3.91 11.49
N ILE A 149 -2.15 4.28 11.46
CA ILE A 149 -2.82 4.60 10.20
C ILE A 149 -3.08 6.10 10.14
N LYS A 150 -2.59 6.71 9.07
CA LYS A 150 -2.85 8.10 8.69
C LYS A 150 -3.80 8.12 7.50
N PHE A 151 -4.58 9.19 7.39
CA PHE A 151 -5.35 9.47 6.18
C PHE A 151 -4.75 10.69 5.49
N ILE A 152 -4.48 10.58 4.20
CA ILE A 152 -3.85 11.64 3.42
C ILE A 152 -4.83 12.07 2.34
N LEU A 153 -5.15 13.37 2.33
CA LEU A 153 -5.93 14.01 1.27
C LEU A 153 -4.96 14.58 0.25
N PHE A 154 -5.08 14.17 -1.01
CA PHE A 154 -4.34 14.73 -2.14
C PHE A 154 -5.26 15.51 -3.06
N THR A 155 -4.73 16.59 -3.63
CA THR A 155 -5.33 17.26 -4.79
C THR A 155 -4.26 17.90 -5.67
N TRP A 156 -4.59 18.00 -6.95
CA TRP A 156 -3.82 18.74 -7.94
C TRP A 156 -4.54 20.02 -8.38
N ASP A 157 -5.56 20.43 -7.63
CA ASP A 157 -6.26 21.70 -7.81
C ASP A 157 -5.75 22.72 -6.80
N GLU A 158 -5.15 23.79 -7.30
CA GLU A 158 -4.56 24.87 -6.50
C GLU A 158 -5.62 25.68 -5.74
N ASN A 159 -6.87 25.67 -6.22
CA ASN A 159 -7.96 26.43 -5.63
C ASN A 159 -8.67 25.69 -4.49
N LYS A 160 -8.26 24.44 -4.18
CA LYS A 160 -8.91 23.66 -3.11
C LYS A 160 -8.45 24.08 -1.71
N GLU A 161 -9.43 24.32 -0.86
CA GLU A 161 -9.29 24.59 0.58
C GLU A 161 -9.09 23.26 1.35
N LEU A 162 -7.90 22.64 1.22
CA LEU A 162 -7.62 21.34 1.84
C LEU A 162 -7.73 21.35 3.37
N SER A 163 -7.31 22.41 4.05
CA SER A 163 -7.32 22.46 5.53
C SER A 163 -8.76 22.44 6.09
N ARG A 164 -9.72 23.07 5.42
CA ARG A 164 -11.15 22.97 5.78
C ARG A 164 -11.67 21.55 5.54
N LEU A 165 -11.32 20.94 4.41
CA LEU A 165 -11.71 19.57 4.08
C LEU A 165 -11.12 18.55 5.04
N LYS A 166 -9.85 18.70 5.44
CA LYS A 166 -9.19 17.91 6.48
C LYS A 166 -10.02 17.84 7.75
N ASN A 167 -10.41 19.00 8.29
CA ASN A 167 -11.18 19.06 9.54
C ASN A 167 -12.57 18.42 9.39
N LYS A 168 -13.25 18.67 8.27
CA LYS A 168 -14.56 18.05 7.97
C LYS A 168 -14.44 16.53 7.89
N THR A 169 -13.45 16.03 7.15
CA THR A 169 -13.19 14.60 6.94
C THR A 169 -12.78 13.92 8.25
N ALA A 170 -11.88 14.53 9.02
CA ALA A 170 -11.46 14.01 10.32
C ALA A 170 -12.64 13.86 11.28
N ASN A 171 -13.50 14.88 11.38
CA ASN A 171 -14.71 14.82 12.20
C ASN A 171 -15.68 13.74 11.72
N ALA A 172 -15.89 13.61 10.41
CA ALA A 172 -16.76 12.57 9.86
C ALA A 172 -16.25 11.16 10.19
N ILE A 173 -14.95 10.90 10.02
CA ILE A 173 -14.34 9.61 10.36
C ILE A 173 -14.47 9.33 11.86
N LYS A 174 -14.18 10.33 12.71
CA LYS A 174 -14.28 10.22 14.17
C LYS A 174 -15.69 9.92 14.64
N GLU A 175 -16.68 10.64 14.14
CA GLU A 175 -18.08 10.44 14.53
C GLU A 175 -18.61 9.09 14.06
N GLN A 176 -18.29 8.66 12.84
CA GLN A 176 -18.72 7.33 12.38
C GLN A 176 -18.08 6.22 13.20
N ARG A 177 -16.79 6.34 13.53
CA ARG A 177 -16.13 5.36 14.39
C ARG A 177 -16.76 5.28 15.79
N LYS A 178 -17.12 6.41 16.40
CA LYS A 178 -17.87 6.43 17.68
C LYS A 178 -19.25 5.79 17.58
N ARG A 179 -19.95 5.92 16.45
CA ARG A 179 -21.29 5.36 16.28
C ARG A 179 -21.30 3.83 16.21
N TYR A 180 -20.21 3.21 15.78
CA TYR A 180 -20.14 1.76 15.61
C TYR A 180 -19.65 1.00 16.86
N ILE A 181 -20.12 1.38 18.07
CA ILE A 181 -19.86 0.65 19.33
C ILE A 181 -20.79 -0.59 19.46
N GLU A 182 -20.77 -1.49 18.47
CA GLU A 182 -21.45 -2.81 18.52
C GLU A 182 -20.44 -3.95 18.33
N THR A 183 -20.79 -5.20 18.01
CA THR A 183 -19.80 -6.32 17.91
C THR A 183 -18.74 -6.12 16.81
N GLU A 184 -17.49 -6.53 17.05
CA GLU A 184 -16.30 -6.21 16.20
C GLU A 184 -16.47 -6.47 14.69
N ILE A 185 -17.13 -7.57 14.31
CA ILE A 185 -17.32 -7.95 12.89
C ILE A 185 -18.23 -6.94 12.17
N ILE A 186 -19.38 -6.61 12.78
CA ILE A 186 -20.35 -5.65 12.23
C ILE A 186 -19.74 -4.23 12.20
N LYS A 187 -18.82 -3.90 13.13
CA LYS A 187 -18.06 -2.62 13.08
C LYS A 187 -17.27 -2.50 11.78
N SER A 188 -16.58 -3.56 11.40
CA SER A 188 -15.62 -3.53 10.28
C SER A 188 -16.31 -3.30 8.93
N GLU A 189 -17.46 -3.94 8.68
CA GLU A 189 -18.17 -3.85 7.40
C GLU A 189 -18.85 -2.48 7.22
N LYS A 190 -19.54 -1.99 8.26
CA LYS A 190 -20.20 -0.68 8.23
C LYS A 190 -19.18 0.44 8.06
N PHE A 191 -18.06 0.38 8.79
CA PHE A 191 -16.99 1.36 8.65
C PHE A 191 -16.30 1.29 7.29
N THR A 192 -16.04 0.09 6.76
CA THR A 192 -15.49 -0.08 5.40
C THR A 192 -16.42 0.52 4.35
N THR A 193 -17.73 0.30 4.50
CA THR A 193 -18.75 0.88 3.60
C THR A 193 -18.76 2.40 3.69
N PHE A 194 -18.73 2.95 4.90
CA PHE A 194 -18.60 4.40 5.10
C PHE A 194 -17.34 4.96 4.44
N MET A 195 -16.17 4.34 4.64
CA MET A 195 -14.92 4.78 4.05
C MET A 195 -14.95 4.72 2.52
N LYS A 196 -15.61 3.72 1.93
CA LYS A 196 -15.83 3.63 0.50
C LYS A 196 -16.64 4.81 -0.03
N ILE A 197 -17.79 5.10 0.60
CA ILE A 197 -18.66 6.23 0.23
C ILE A 197 -17.91 7.56 0.37
N LEU A 198 -17.21 7.75 1.49
CA LEU A 198 -16.42 8.96 1.73
C LEU A 198 -15.34 9.18 0.66
N LYS A 199 -14.64 8.12 0.25
CA LYS A 199 -13.65 8.19 -0.85
C LYS A 199 -14.31 8.56 -2.18
N GLU A 200 -15.47 7.98 -2.48
CA GLU A 200 -16.22 8.28 -3.71
C GLU A 200 -16.73 9.73 -3.74
N ASP A 201 -17.21 10.25 -2.61
CA ASP A 201 -17.67 11.64 -2.51
C ASP A 201 -16.52 12.65 -2.63
N LEU A 202 -15.40 12.39 -1.97
CA LEU A 202 -14.19 13.21 -2.10
C LEU A 202 -13.64 13.18 -3.53
N LEU A 203 -13.72 12.03 -4.21
CA LEU A 203 -13.28 11.89 -5.58
C LEU A 203 -14.06 12.79 -6.54
N LYS A 204 -15.38 12.93 -6.34
CA LYS A 204 -16.23 13.88 -7.12
C LYS A 204 -15.79 15.34 -6.92
N GLU A 205 -15.15 15.65 -5.78
CA GLU A 205 -14.57 16.95 -5.51
C GLU A 205 -13.11 17.09 -5.99
N ASN A 206 -12.59 16.15 -6.78
CA ASN A 206 -11.18 16.05 -7.21
C ASN A 206 -10.18 15.93 -6.05
N ILE A 207 -10.60 15.21 -4.99
CA ILE A 207 -9.77 14.91 -3.83
C ILE A 207 -9.55 13.40 -3.74
N LEU A 208 -8.30 12.97 -3.72
CA LEU A 208 -7.93 11.57 -3.50
C LEU A 208 -7.66 11.35 -2.01
N LEU A 209 -8.46 10.52 -1.36
CA LEU A 209 -8.27 10.10 0.02
C LEU A 209 -7.56 8.74 0.08
N ILE A 210 -6.33 8.73 0.61
CA ILE A 210 -5.51 7.53 0.81
C ILE A 210 -5.43 7.19 2.30
N GLU A 211 -5.63 5.93 2.63
CA GLU A 211 -5.22 5.35 3.91
C GLU A 211 -3.77 4.92 3.81
N PHE A 212 -2.94 5.29 4.78
CA PHE A 212 -1.52 5.02 4.80
C PHE A 212 -1.12 4.43 6.16
N ALA A 213 -0.69 3.17 6.18
CA ALA A 213 -0.23 2.52 7.40
C ALA A 213 1.30 2.48 7.48
N GLU A 214 1.83 2.67 8.69
CA GLU A 214 3.27 2.71 9.01
C GLU A 214 3.62 1.69 10.10
N ALA A 215 4.86 1.20 10.09
CA ALA A 215 5.40 0.35 11.13
C ALA A 215 5.34 1.02 12.51
N LEU A 216 5.17 0.20 13.55
CA LEU A 216 5.37 0.61 14.95
C LEU A 216 6.85 0.75 15.29
#